data_AF-A0A1B2Z903-F1
#
_entry.id   AF-A0A1B2Z903-F1
#
_cell.length_a   1.000
_cell.length_b   1.000
_cell.length_c   1.000
_cell.angle_alpha   90.00
_cell.angle_beta   90.00
_cell.angle_gamma   90.00
#
_symmetry.space_group_name_H-M   'P 1'
#
loop_
_entity.id
_entity.type
_entity.pdbx_description
1 polymer ?
#
loop_
_entity_poly.entity_id
_entity_poly.type
_entity_poly.pdbx_seq_one_letter_code
_entity_poly.pdbx_strand_id
1 'polypeptide(L)' 'MKRELLVKVKTVFGRELIYPICNDSKLICELLNVKTLNDYQIRKLTALDYRLAFNKEDYDFNCQH' A
#
# COMPACT_ATOMS: atom_id res chain seq x y z
N MET A 1 -19.57 -5.20 -2.21
CA MET A 1 -18.81 -4.03 -1.72
C MET A 1 -17.38 -4.15 -2.20
N LYS A 2 -16.81 -3.12 -2.84
CA LYS A 2 -15.36 -3.08 -3.09
C LYS A 2 -14.66 -2.74 -1.77
N ARG A 3 -13.68 -3.54 -1.37
CA ARG A 3 -12.81 -3.27 -0.21
C ARG A 3 -11.52 -2.64 -0.74
N GLU A 4 -11.51 -1.32 -0.87
CA GLU A 4 -10.37 -0.56 -1.38
C GLU A 4 -9.51 -0.03 -0.22
N LEU A 5 -8.20 -0.29 -0.26
CA LEU A 5 -7.22 0.21 0.70
C LEU A 5 -6.36 1.28 0.03
N LEU A 6 -6.38 2.48 0.60
CA LEU A 6 -5.55 3.59 0.10
C LEU A 6 -4.14 3.47 0.68
N VAL A 7 -3.16 3.36 -0.20
CA VAL A 7 -1.75 3.17 0.17
C VAL A 7 -0.82 4.07 -0.65
N LYS A 8 0.38 4.33 -0.11
CA LYS A 8 1.45 5.12 -0.73
C LYS A 8 2.69 4.25 -0.86
N VAL A 9 3.31 4.22 -2.03
CA VAL A 9 4.62 3.57 -2.20
C VAL A 9 5.71 4.60 -1.96
N LYS A 10 6.73 4.24 -1.19
CA LYS A 10 7.92 5.07 -1.00
C LYS A 10 9.17 4.20 -0.97
N THR A 11 10.18 4.60 -1.73
CA THR A 11 11.50 3.97 -1.68
C THR A 11 12.33 4.59 -0.56
N VAL A 12 12.83 3.76 0.35
CA VAL A 12 13.66 4.17 1.49
C VAL A 12 14.86 3.25 1.57
N PHE A 13 16.08 3.81 1.47
CA PHE A 13 17.34 3.06 1.45
C PHE A 13 17.35 1.90 0.44
N GLY A 14 16.80 2.12 -0.77
CA GLY A 14 16.74 1.11 -1.83
C GLY A 14 15.67 0.02 -1.64
N ARG A 15 14.74 0.19 -0.68
CA ARG A 15 13.62 -0.73 -0.45
C ARG A 15 12.29 -0.03 -0.69
N GLU A 16 11.38 -0.68 -1.42
CA GLU A 16 10.01 -0.20 -1.58
C GLU A 16 9.19 -0.53 -0.34
N LEU A 17 8.57 0.49 0.24
CA LEU A 17 7.70 0.38 1.40
C LEU A 17 6.31 0.90 1.05
N ILE A 18 5.28 0.15 1.45
CA ILE A 18 3.89 0.48 1.13
C ILE A 18 3.21 0.99 2.41
N TYR A 19 3.02 2.31 2.49
CA TYR A 19 2.47 2.98 3.66
C TYR A 19 0.94 3.05 3.60
N PRO A 20 0.23 2.80 4.72
CA PRO A 20 -1.21 2.99 4.80
C PRO A 20 -1.58 4.48 4.82
N ILE A 21 -2.59 4.90 4.06
CA ILE A 21 -3.08 6.28 4.00
C ILE A 21 -4.42 6.44 4.74
N CYS A 22 -5.38 5.55 4.48
CA CYS A 22 -6.71 5.61 5.09
C CYS A 22 -6.81 4.82 6.40
N ASN A 23 -7.84 5.08 7.20
CA ASN A 23 -8.06 4.40 8.48
C ASN A 23 -8.15 2.88 8.32
N ASP A 24 -8.83 2.39 7.27
CA ASP A 24 -8.93 0.94 7.00
C ASP A 24 -7.57 0.31 6.73
N SER A 25 -6.73 0.97 5.93
CA SER A 25 -5.36 0.50 5.66
C SER A 25 -4.47 0.55 6.90
N LYS A 26 -4.66 1.54 7.78
CA LYS A 26 -3.94 1.66 9.06
C LYS A 26 -4.36 0.55 10.02
N LEU A 27 -5.66 0.29 10.13
CA LEU A 27 -6.20 -0.79 10.94
C LEU A 27 -5.67 -2.15 10.48
N ILE A 28 -5.57 -2.40 9.17
CA ILE A 28 -4.95 -3.63 8.65
C ILE A 28 -3.48 -3.73 9.06
N CYS A 29 -2.73 -2.63 8.98
CA CYS A 29 -1.34 -2.62 9.43
C CYS A 29 -1.22 -2.93 10.94
N GLU A 30 -2.11 -2.37 11.76
CA GLU A 30 -2.19 -2.64 13.20
C GLU A 30 -2.54 -4.10 13.50
N LEU A 31 -3.54 -4.67 12.81
CA LEU A 31 -3.94 -6.08 12.94
C LEU A 31 -2.80 -7.04 12.56
N LEU A 32 -2.00 -6.65 11.56
CA LEU A 32 -0.82 -7.41 11.12
C LEU A 32 0.44 -7.10 11.95
N ASN A 33 0.35 -6.18 12.91
CA ASN A 33 1.45 -5.67 13.72
C ASN A 33 2.65 -5.19 12.88
N VAL A 34 2.38 -4.44 11.82
CA VAL A 34 3.39 -3.82 10.95
C VAL A 34 3.13 -2.33 10.76
N LYS A 35 4.16 -1.59 10.36
CA LYS A 35 4.04 -0.14 10.05
C LYS A 35 3.81 0.14 8.57
N THR A 36 4.26 -0.78 7.72
CA THR A 36 4.16 -0.72 6.26
C THR A 36 3.84 -2.10 5.74
N LEU A 37 3.10 -2.16 4.65
CA LEU A 37 2.87 -3.38 3.90
C LEU A 37 4.08 -3.68 3.00
N ASN A 38 4.28 -4.95 2.70
CA ASN A 38 5.21 -5.45 1.71
C ASN A 38 4.48 -6.32 0.67
N ASP A 39 5.20 -6.78 -0.34
CA ASP A 39 4.65 -7.60 -1.43
C ASP A 39 3.94 -8.86 -0.95
N TYR A 40 4.47 -9.51 0.09
CA TYR A 40 3.86 -10.72 0.64
C TYR A 40 2.47 -10.42 1.21
N GLN A 41 2.34 -9.37 2.00
CA GLN A 41 1.07 -8.95 2.59
C GLN A 41 0.09 -8.46 1.52
N ILE A 42 0.57 -7.71 0.52
CA ILE A 42 -0.25 -7.28 -0.62
C ILE A 42 -0.84 -8.49 -1.35
N ARG A 43 -0.01 -9.49 -1.69
CA ARG A 43 -0.50 -10.71 -2.35
C ARG A 43 -1.58 -11.42 -1.53
N LYS A 44 -1.44 -11.48 -0.20
CA LYS A 44 -2.45 -12.06 0.68
C LYS A 44 -3.74 -11.22 0.73
N LEU A 45 -3.63 -9.91 0.80
CA LEU A 45 -4.79 -9.00 0.79
C LEU A 45 -5.54 -9.08 -0.55
N THR A 46 -4.83 -9.14 -1.67
CA THR A 46 -5.43 -9.35 -3.00
C THR A 46 -6.13 -10.71 -3.10
N ALA A 47 -5.57 -11.77 -2.51
CA ALA A 47 -6.24 -13.08 -2.44
C ALA A 47 -7.52 -13.06 -1.57
N LEU A 48 -7.65 -12.07 -0.68
CA LEU A 48 -8.86 -11.80 0.11
C LEU A 48 -9.81 -10.79 -0.57
N ASP A 49 -9.60 -10.51 -1.86
CA ASP A 49 -10.40 -9.60 -2.69
C ASP A 49 -10.34 -8.12 -2.23
N TYR A 50 -9.25 -7.73 -1.54
CA TYR A 50 -8.94 -6.31 -1.34
C TYR A 50 -8.29 -5.72 -2.58
N ARG A 51 -8.68 -4.50 -2.93
CA ARG A 51 -8.07 -3.71 -4.00
C ARG A 51 -7.19 -2.63 -3.39
N LEU A 52 -5.97 -2.47 -3.89
CA LEU A 52 -5.12 -1.35 -3.51
C LEU A 52 -5.40 -0.17 -4.43
N ALA A 53 -5.62 1.00 -3.83
CA ALA A 53 -5.68 2.26 -4.53
C ALA A 53 -4.46 3.09 -4.12
N PHE A 54 -3.66 3.47 -5.11
CA PHE A 54 -2.45 4.28 -4.88
C PHE A 54 -2.81 5.75 -5.01
N ASN A 55 -2.35 6.59 -4.07
CA ASN A 55 -2.52 8.03 -4.20
C ASN A 55 -1.76 8.53 -5.44
N LYS A 56 -2.43 9.30 -6.31
CA LYS A 56 -1.90 9.78 -7.59
C LYS A 56 -0.76 10.77 -7.43
N GLU A 57 -0.64 11.42 -6.27
CA GLU A 57 0.39 12.43 -5.99
C GLU A 57 1.83 11.87 -5.96
N ASP A 58 2.01 10.55 -5.99
CA ASP A 58 3.32 9.89 -6.01
C ASP A 58 3.75 9.35 -7.39
N TYR A 59 2.98 9.60 -8.46
CA TYR A 59 3.28 9.13 -9.82
C TYR A 59 4.09 10.12 -10.70
N ASP A 60 4.47 11.29 -10.16
CA ASP A 60 5.09 12.38 -10.95
C ASP A 60 6.63 12.43 -10.93
N PHE A 61 7.34 11.40 -10.47
CA PHE A 61 8.79 11.30 -10.68
C PHE A 61 9.16 9.87 -11.08
N ASN A 62 9.53 9.71 -12.35
CA ASN A 62 10.07 8.52 -13.03
C ASN A 62 9.12 7.83 -14.02
N CYS A 63 8.65 8.57 -15.03
CA CYS A 63 8.63 8.08 -16.42
C CYS A 63 8.28 9.24 -17.36
N GLN A 64 9.25 10.12 -17.62
CA GLN A 64 9.33 10.78 -18.92
C GLN A 64 10.73 10.53 -19.47
N HIS A 65 10.71 10.24 -20.77
CA HIS A 65 11.70 9.65 -21.64
C HIS A 65 13.01 10.45 -21.72
#